data_AF-A0A842U2S1-F1
#
_entry.id   AF-A0A842U2S1-F1
#
_cell.length_a   1.000
_cell.length_b   1.000
_cell.length_c   1.000
_cell.angle_alpha   90.00
_cell.angle_beta   90.00
_cell.angle_gamma   90.00
#
_symmetry.space_group_name_H-M   'P 1'
#
loop_
_entity.id
_entity.type
_entity.pdbx_description
1 polymer ?
#
loop_
_entity_poly.entity_id
_entity_poly.type
_entity_poly.pdbx_seq_one_letter_code
_entity_poly.pdbx_strand_id
1 'polypeptide(L)'
;MKVRGSLVKESTEVGADEGIRTSLRLGDSSLIIGEVRSLEAKALYEAMRVGALANVVAGTIHGASPYGVFDRVVNDLGVPATSFKATDCIIVANPVRRAGSSKTHKRVIQLTEVRKHWLKDPEDEGGFVDLLKYNVDGDKLEPSEELINGDSQVIKAIASGVKGWAGDWDAVYDNILLRGKVKQELVDVANKNKIPKILEAKFNSLSNNMFQYFSDRVSEEVGVPESDRVFSLWQRWLMERIRAKKF
;
A
#
# COMPACT_ATOMS: atom_id res chain seq x y z
N MET A 1 -14.02 -1.79 -16.72
CA MET A 1 -13.87 -2.78 -17.83
C MET A 1 -13.73 -4.15 -17.20
N LYS A 2 -14.59 -5.13 -17.54
CA LYS A 2 -14.44 -6.51 -17.05
C LYS A 2 -13.40 -7.21 -17.93
N VAL A 3 -12.46 -7.91 -17.31
CA VAL A 3 -11.35 -8.61 -17.99
C VAL A 3 -11.59 -10.11 -17.88
N ARG A 4 -11.28 -10.82 -18.97
CA ARG A 4 -11.52 -12.26 -19.20
C ARG A 4 -10.87 -13.16 -18.12
N GLY A 5 -11.57 -14.24 -17.76
CA GLY A 5 -11.03 -15.35 -16.98
C GLY A 5 -10.28 -16.37 -17.84
N SER A 6 -9.25 -17.03 -17.28
CA SER A 6 -8.25 -17.83 -17.99
C SER A 6 -8.74 -19.11 -18.71
N LEU A 7 -10.05 -19.38 -18.78
CA LEU A 7 -10.59 -20.71 -19.14
C LEU A 7 -11.43 -20.77 -20.43
N VAL A 8 -11.85 -19.66 -21.04
CA VAL A 8 -12.75 -19.69 -22.21
C VAL A 8 -12.03 -19.15 -23.44
N LYS A 9 -11.81 -19.97 -24.49
CA LYS A 9 -10.97 -19.63 -25.66
C LYS A 9 -11.66 -18.76 -26.73
N GLU A 10 -12.99 -18.71 -26.78
CA GLU A 10 -13.73 -17.94 -27.78
C GLU A 10 -14.88 -17.16 -27.12
N SER A 11 -14.64 -15.87 -26.84
CA SER A 11 -15.68 -14.88 -26.58
C SER A 11 -15.17 -13.50 -26.96
N THR A 12 -16.09 -12.55 -27.19
CA THR A 12 -15.87 -11.14 -27.54
C THR A 12 -15.18 -10.30 -26.44
N GLU A 13 -14.58 -10.94 -25.43
CA GLU A 13 -13.97 -10.29 -24.28
C GLU A 13 -12.49 -9.96 -24.54
N VAL A 14 -12.11 -8.73 -24.20
CA VAL A 14 -10.75 -8.19 -24.34
C VAL A 14 -9.79 -8.91 -23.39
N GLY A 15 -8.60 -9.25 -23.90
CA GLY A 15 -7.52 -9.85 -23.11
C GLY A 15 -7.02 -8.92 -22.00
N ALA A 16 -6.47 -9.49 -20.92
CA ALA A 16 -5.95 -8.70 -19.80
C ALA A 16 -4.80 -7.77 -20.21
N ASP A 17 -3.91 -8.27 -21.07
CA ASP A 17 -2.82 -7.54 -21.69
C ASP A 17 -3.31 -6.36 -22.55
N GLU A 18 -4.35 -6.58 -23.35
CA GLU A 18 -4.94 -5.54 -24.21
C GLU A 18 -5.71 -4.50 -23.37
N GLY A 19 -6.40 -4.93 -22.32
CA GLY A 19 -7.06 -4.05 -21.35
C GLY A 19 -6.08 -3.16 -20.59
N ILE A 20 -4.92 -3.72 -20.18
CA ILE A 20 -3.83 -2.96 -19.57
C ILE A 20 -3.29 -1.94 -20.57
N ARG A 21 -2.90 -2.37 -21.78
CA ARG A 21 -2.37 -1.47 -22.83
C ARG A 21 -3.34 -0.34 -23.20
N THR A 22 -4.63 -0.61 -23.21
CA THR A 22 -5.67 0.40 -23.47
C THR A 22 -5.81 1.38 -22.31
N SER A 23 -5.85 0.88 -21.07
CA SER A 23 -5.98 1.72 -19.87
C SER A 23 -4.82 2.69 -19.73
N LEU A 24 -3.61 2.27 -20.11
CA LEU A 24 -2.40 3.09 -20.06
C LEU A 24 -2.39 4.23 -21.07
N ARG A 25 -3.18 4.14 -22.15
CA ARG A 25 -3.34 5.23 -23.14
C ARG A 25 -4.32 6.30 -22.69
N LEU A 26 -5.15 6.02 -21.68
CA LEU A 26 -6.18 6.95 -21.20
C LEU A 26 -5.63 8.01 -20.24
N GLY A 27 -4.42 7.83 -19.71
CA GLY A 27 -3.76 8.77 -18.80
C GLY A 27 -4.35 8.81 -17.38
N ASP A 28 -3.53 9.33 -16.46
CA ASP A 28 -3.79 9.71 -15.06
C ASP A 28 -4.77 8.80 -14.27
N SER A 29 -4.34 7.56 -13.98
CA SER A 29 -5.20 6.58 -13.31
C SER A 29 -4.50 5.72 -12.24
N SER A 30 -5.27 5.12 -11.34
CA SER A 30 -4.79 4.02 -10.49
C SER A 30 -5.13 2.70 -11.18
N LEU A 31 -4.13 1.85 -11.43
CA LEU A 31 -4.32 0.54 -12.04
C LEU A 31 -4.31 -0.53 -10.96
N ILE A 32 -5.47 -1.14 -10.70
CA ILE A 32 -5.60 -2.24 -9.76
C ILE A 32 -5.89 -3.54 -10.53
N ILE A 33 -4.98 -4.50 -10.42
CA ILE A 33 -5.06 -5.80 -11.07
C ILE A 33 -5.44 -6.84 -10.04
N GLY A 34 -6.52 -7.58 -10.29
CA GLY A 34 -7.02 -8.59 -9.36
C GLY A 34 -5.93 -9.60 -9.00
N GLU A 35 -5.40 -10.32 -9.99
CA GLU A 35 -4.29 -11.25 -9.82
C GLU A 35 -3.49 -11.38 -11.13
N VAL A 36 -2.17 -11.37 -11.01
CA VAL A 36 -1.24 -11.62 -12.13
C VAL A 36 -0.88 -13.10 -12.15
N ARG A 37 -1.20 -13.78 -13.25
CA ARG A 37 -1.01 -15.24 -13.42
C ARG A 37 -0.21 -15.63 -14.66
N SER A 38 -0.21 -14.82 -15.73
CA SER A 38 0.36 -15.20 -17.02
C SER A 38 1.04 -14.03 -17.79
N LEU A 39 0.85 -13.98 -19.12
CA LEU A 39 1.54 -13.08 -20.05
C LEU A 39 1.29 -11.59 -19.77
N GLU A 40 0.20 -11.26 -19.07
CA GLU A 40 -0.11 -9.89 -18.65
C GLU A 40 0.96 -9.27 -17.76
N ALA A 41 1.79 -10.09 -17.08
CA ALA A 41 2.89 -9.61 -16.26
C ALA A 41 3.92 -8.79 -17.06
N LYS A 42 4.26 -9.23 -18.27
CA LYS A 42 5.23 -8.48 -19.11
C LYS A 42 4.69 -7.11 -19.49
N ALA A 43 3.44 -7.09 -19.97
CA ALA A 43 2.76 -5.84 -20.32
C ALA A 43 2.62 -4.91 -19.11
N LEU A 44 2.32 -5.45 -17.92
CA LEU A 44 2.23 -4.71 -16.67
C LEU A 44 3.57 -4.07 -16.29
N TYR A 45 4.64 -4.85 -16.26
CA TYR A 45 5.95 -4.35 -15.84
C TYR A 45 6.58 -3.42 -16.89
N GLU A 46 6.31 -3.64 -18.18
CA GLU A 46 6.63 -2.66 -19.23
C GLU A 46 5.92 -1.33 -18.98
N ALA A 47 4.63 -1.38 -18.64
CA ALA A 47 3.83 -0.20 -18.34
C ALA A 47 4.35 0.58 -17.12
N MET A 48 4.62 -0.13 -16.03
CA MET A 48 5.18 0.46 -14.81
C MET A 48 6.52 1.15 -15.11
N ARG A 49 7.40 0.51 -15.89
CA ARG A 49 8.73 1.04 -16.21
C ARG A 49 8.69 2.26 -17.14
N VAL A 50 7.78 2.29 -18.12
CA VAL A 50 7.62 3.44 -19.02
C VAL A 50 7.01 4.65 -18.29
N GLY A 51 6.61 4.48 -17.01
CA GLY A 51 5.96 5.52 -16.24
C GLY A 51 4.65 5.92 -16.89
N ALA A 52 3.94 4.94 -17.46
CA ALA A 52 2.71 5.16 -18.22
C ALA A 52 1.59 5.63 -17.29
N LEU A 53 1.66 6.92 -16.93
CA LEU A 53 0.61 7.80 -16.45
C LEU A 53 -0.25 7.28 -15.28
N ALA A 54 0.22 6.26 -14.55
CA ALA A 54 -0.49 5.71 -13.42
C ALA A 54 0.18 6.13 -12.12
N ASN A 55 -0.53 6.88 -11.28
CA ASN A 55 -0.04 7.31 -9.97
C ASN A 55 0.20 6.11 -9.03
N VAL A 56 -0.59 5.03 -9.20
CA VAL A 56 -0.47 3.79 -8.43
C VAL A 56 -0.77 2.59 -9.32
N VAL A 57 0.10 1.59 -9.27
CA VAL A 57 -0.14 0.26 -9.84
C VAL A 57 -0.09 -0.74 -8.69
N ALA A 58 -1.16 -1.52 -8.50
CA ALA A 58 -1.21 -2.55 -7.47
C ALA A 58 -1.92 -3.80 -7.98
N GLY A 59 -1.58 -4.94 -7.41
CA GLY A 59 -2.31 -6.17 -7.67
C GLY A 59 -1.86 -7.30 -6.76
N THR A 60 -2.43 -8.49 -6.98
CA THR A 60 -2.02 -9.69 -6.25
C THR A 60 -1.24 -10.64 -7.13
N ILE A 61 -0.34 -11.39 -6.52
CA ILE A 61 0.40 -12.46 -7.15
C ILE A 61 0.62 -13.56 -6.12
N HIS A 62 0.58 -14.81 -6.57
CA HIS A 62 0.84 -15.92 -5.68
C HIS A 62 2.34 -16.01 -5.38
N GLY A 63 2.72 -15.76 -4.13
CA GLY A 63 4.09 -15.86 -3.64
C GLY A 63 4.10 -15.91 -2.11
N ALA A 64 4.91 -16.80 -1.53
CA ALA A 64 4.99 -16.99 -0.08
C ALA A 64 6.04 -16.06 0.60
N SER A 65 6.89 -15.40 -0.18
CA SER A 65 7.94 -14.47 0.25
C SER A 65 8.22 -13.43 -0.85
N PRO A 66 8.94 -12.33 -0.55
CA PRO A 66 9.37 -11.35 -1.57
C PRO A 66 10.19 -12.01 -2.68
N TYR A 67 11.09 -12.93 -2.32
CA TYR A 67 11.86 -13.71 -3.29
C TYR A 67 10.96 -14.61 -4.14
N GLY A 68 9.96 -15.28 -3.54
CA GLY A 68 9.01 -16.09 -4.29
C GLY A 68 8.19 -15.27 -5.29
N VAL A 69 7.90 -14.00 -4.98
CA VAL A 69 7.29 -13.06 -5.93
C VAL A 69 8.26 -12.72 -7.07
N PHE A 70 9.54 -12.46 -6.75
CA PHE A 70 10.57 -12.21 -7.76
C PHE A 70 10.76 -13.41 -8.69
N ASP A 71 10.93 -14.61 -8.14
CA ASP A 71 11.09 -15.86 -8.89
C ASP A 71 9.90 -16.09 -9.83
N ARG A 72 8.68 -15.90 -9.32
CA ARG A 72 7.46 -16.00 -10.12
C ARG A 72 7.41 -14.98 -11.26
N VAL A 73 7.77 -13.72 -10.99
CA VAL A 73 7.67 -12.66 -12.01
C VAL A 73 8.77 -12.78 -13.05
N VAL A 74 10.01 -12.98 -12.59
CA VAL A 74 11.20 -12.89 -13.44
C VAL A 74 11.50 -14.22 -14.10
N ASN A 75 11.51 -15.31 -13.34
CA ASN A 75 11.92 -16.62 -13.85
C ASN A 75 10.74 -17.37 -14.49
N ASP A 76 9.56 -17.43 -13.84
CA ASP A 76 8.41 -18.14 -14.41
C ASP A 76 7.72 -17.36 -15.53
N LEU A 77 7.42 -16.07 -15.31
CA LEU A 77 6.67 -15.23 -16.26
C LEU A 77 7.57 -14.52 -17.28
N GLY A 78 8.89 -14.59 -17.10
CA GLY A 78 9.88 -14.08 -18.03
C GLY A 78 9.92 -12.55 -18.13
N VAL A 79 9.55 -11.84 -17.06
CA VAL A 79 9.72 -10.39 -16.97
C VAL A 79 11.20 -10.08 -16.72
N PRO A 80 11.83 -9.14 -17.45
CA PRO A 80 13.22 -8.79 -17.17
C PRO A 80 13.41 -8.32 -15.73
N ALA A 81 14.47 -8.78 -15.06
CA ALA A 81 14.80 -8.38 -13.67
C ALA A 81 14.91 -6.86 -13.51
N THR A 82 15.40 -6.15 -14.54
CA THR A 82 15.44 -4.69 -14.58
C THR A 82 14.06 -4.05 -14.51
N SER A 83 13.03 -4.69 -15.07
CA SER A 83 11.65 -4.24 -14.96
C SER A 83 11.06 -4.52 -13.59
N PHE A 84 11.45 -5.61 -12.91
CA PHE A 84 10.98 -5.92 -11.56
C PHE A 84 11.29 -4.80 -10.56
N LYS A 85 12.38 -4.06 -10.79
CA LYS A 85 12.73 -2.85 -10.03
C LYS A 85 11.66 -1.75 -10.10
N ALA A 86 10.68 -1.82 -10.99
CA ALA A 86 9.53 -0.90 -10.96
C ALA A 86 8.58 -1.19 -9.77
N THR A 87 8.68 -2.36 -9.13
CA THR A 87 7.97 -2.65 -7.88
C THR A 87 8.61 -1.88 -6.74
N ASP A 88 7.81 -1.17 -5.95
CA ASP A 88 8.31 -0.42 -4.79
C ASP A 88 8.21 -1.21 -3.49
N CYS A 89 7.06 -1.86 -3.26
CA CYS A 89 6.78 -2.60 -2.04
C CYS A 89 6.05 -3.92 -2.34
N ILE A 90 6.31 -4.93 -1.52
CA ILE A 90 5.65 -6.24 -1.54
C ILE A 90 5.06 -6.48 -0.15
N ILE A 91 3.75 -6.73 -0.10
CA ILE A 91 3.06 -7.12 1.13
C ILE A 91 2.74 -8.60 1.03
N VAL A 92 3.17 -9.39 2.01
CA VAL A 92 2.84 -10.82 2.06
C VAL A 92 1.85 -11.07 3.19
N ALA A 93 0.76 -11.76 2.86
CA ALA A 93 -0.25 -12.18 3.80
C ALA A 93 -0.38 -13.70 3.80
N ASN A 94 -0.08 -14.33 4.95
CA ASN A 94 -0.09 -15.78 5.11
C ASN A 94 -1.01 -16.21 6.27
N PRO A 95 -1.54 -17.44 6.22
CA PRO A 95 -2.25 -18.03 7.34
C PRO A 95 -1.26 -18.41 8.46
N VAL A 96 -1.46 -17.84 9.65
CA VAL A 96 -0.72 -18.19 10.86
C VAL A 96 -1.54 -19.18 11.68
N ARG A 97 -0.87 -20.21 12.21
CA ARG A 97 -1.47 -21.22 13.09
C ARG A 97 -0.97 -21.02 14.51
N ARG A 98 -1.87 -21.11 15.48
CA ARG A 98 -1.50 -21.17 16.90
C ARG A 98 -1.26 -22.63 17.29
N ALA A 99 -0.22 -22.91 18.06
CA ALA A 99 0.06 -24.25 18.56
C ALA A 99 -1.19 -24.85 19.22
N GLY A 100 -1.57 -26.08 18.81
CA GLY A 100 -2.72 -26.81 19.34
C GLY A 100 -4.11 -26.39 18.81
N SER A 101 -4.20 -25.40 17.91
CA SER A 101 -5.47 -24.96 17.31
C SER A 101 -5.56 -25.34 15.83
N SER A 102 -6.71 -25.88 15.42
CA SER A 102 -7.05 -26.08 14.00
C SER A 102 -7.44 -24.75 13.31
N LYS A 103 -7.75 -23.70 14.08
CA LYS A 103 -8.12 -22.40 13.52
C LYS A 103 -6.89 -21.69 12.99
N THR A 104 -6.95 -21.33 11.72
CA THR A 104 -5.96 -20.51 11.03
C THR A 104 -6.43 -19.06 10.99
N HIS A 105 -5.52 -18.13 11.27
CA HIS A 105 -5.80 -16.70 11.14
C HIS A 105 -4.95 -16.12 10.02
N LYS A 106 -5.56 -15.42 9.05
CA LYS A 106 -4.80 -14.69 8.03
C LYS A 106 -4.19 -13.44 8.66
N ARG A 107 -2.89 -13.24 8.45
CA ARG A 107 -2.12 -12.09 8.94
C ARG A 107 -1.24 -11.56 7.81
N VAL A 108 -1.03 -10.25 7.79
CA VAL A 108 0.10 -9.67 7.07
C VAL A 108 1.35 -10.06 7.84
N ILE A 109 2.27 -10.76 7.18
CA ILE A 109 3.47 -11.28 7.82
C ILE A 109 4.70 -10.40 7.60
N GLN A 110 4.75 -9.71 6.47
CA GLN A 110 5.86 -8.83 6.12
C GLN A 110 5.42 -7.76 5.13
N LEU A 111 6.03 -6.58 5.24
CA LEU A 111 6.03 -5.52 4.24
C LEU A 111 7.49 -5.28 3.87
N THR A 112 7.84 -5.57 2.62
CA THR A 112 9.21 -5.50 2.12
C THR A 112 9.30 -4.43 1.04
N GLU A 113 10.24 -3.50 1.19
CA GLU A 113 10.65 -2.56 0.16
C GLU A 113 11.60 -3.22 -0.84
N VAL A 114 11.44 -2.90 -2.12
CA VAL A 114 12.34 -3.34 -3.19
C VAL A 114 13.27 -2.18 -3.56
N ARG A 115 14.51 -2.23 -3.08
CA ARG A 115 15.58 -1.31 -3.45
C ARG A 115 15.94 -1.47 -4.93
N LYS A 116 16.51 -0.43 -5.54
CA LYS A 116 16.74 -0.39 -7.00
C LYS A 116 18.19 -0.75 -7.41
N HIS A 117 19.12 -0.78 -6.45
CA HIS A 117 20.56 -0.94 -6.68
C HIS A 117 21.05 -2.39 -6.45
N TRP A 118 20.57 -3.32 -7.28
CA TRP A 118 21.04 -4.71 -7.36
C TRP A 118 21.11 -5.15 -8.84
N LEU A 119 21.85 -6.19 -9.20
CA LEU A 119 22.10 -6.58 -10.60
C LEU A 119 21.46 -7.91 -10.98
N LYS A 120 21.62 -8.94 -10.15
CA LYS A 120 21.22 -10.32 -10.45
C LYS A 120 20.23 -10.85 -9.44
N ASP A 121 20.60 -10.88 -8.16
CA ASP A 121 19.78 -11.48 -7.10
C ASP A 121 19.43 -10.43 -6.03
N PRO A 122 18.14 -10.04 -5.90
CA PRO A 122 17.74 -9.03 -4.92
C PRO A 122 17.80 -9.51 -3.47
N GLU A 123 17.84 -10.81 -3.18
CA GLU A 123 17.98 -11.29 -1.80
C GLU A 123 19.45 -11.24 -1.37
N ASP A 124 20.37 -11.75 -2.19
CA ASP A 124 21.81 -11.76 -1.89
C ASP A 124 22.43 -10.35 -1.93
N GLU A 125 21.94 -9.47 -2.82
CA GLU A 125 22.49 -8.12 -3.01
C GLU A 125 21.80 -7.05 -2.14
N GLY A 126 20.95 -7.44 -1.19
CA GLY A 126 20.24 -6.49 -0.32
C GLY A 126 19.23 -5.61 -1.06
N GLY A 127 18.66 -6.14 -2.13
CA GLY A 127 17.56 -5.55 -2.90
C GLY A 127 16.21 -5.61 -2.16
N PHE A 128 16.05 -6.50 -1.19
CA PHE A 128 14.86 -6.58 -0.34
C PHE A 128 15.14 -6.10 1.07
N VAL A 129 14.30 -5.19 1.56
CA VAL A 129 14.38 -4.68 2.94
C VAL A 129 13.02 -4.72 3.59
N ASP A 130 12.90 -5.48 4.67
CA ASP A 130 11.68 -5.54 5.45
C ASP A 130 11.49 -4.25 6.24
N LEU A 131 10.38 -3.56 6.01
CA LEU A 131 9.95 -2.39 6.77
C LEU A 131 9.09 -2.79 7.98
N LEU A 132 8.28 -3.84 7.83
CA LEU A 132 7.46 -4.39 8.90
C LEU A 132 7.56 -5.92 8.89
N LYS A 133 7.63 -6.52 10.08
CA LYS A 133 7.69 -7.97 10.25
C LYS A 133 6.76 -8.43 11.36
N TYR A 134 6.04 -9.52 11.12
CA TYR A 134 5.09 -10.06 12.07
C TYR A 134 5.79 -10.88 13.15
N ASN A 135 5.53 -10.54 14.39
CA ASN A 135 5.97 -11.25 15.57
C ASN A 135 4.88 -12.25 16.00
N VAL A 136 5.21 -13.54 15.92
CA VAL A 136 4.29 -14.65 16.21
C VAL A 136 3.90 -14.70 17.68
N ASP A 137 4.83 -14.38 18.58
CA ASP A 137 4.59 -14.44 20.02
C ASP A 137 3.66 -13.32 20.48
N GLY A 138 3.80 -12.13 19.88
CA GLY A 138 2.99 -10.96 20.19
C GLY A 138 1.66 -10.84 19.43
N ASP A 139 1.45 -11.63 18.36
CA ASP A 139 0.39 -11.43 17.35
C ASP A 139 0.32 -9.98 16.84
N LYS A 140 1.51 -9.42 16.52
CA LYS A 140 1.66 -8.01 16.13
C LYS A 140 2.59 -7.86 14.95
N LEU A 141 2.30 -6.86 14.11
CA LEU A 141 3.18 -6.42 13.05
C LEU A 141 4.09 -5.32 13.61
N GLU A 142 5.39 -5.59 13.67
CA GLU A 142 6.39 -4.72 14.29
C GLU A 142 7.23 -4.01 13.22
N PRO A 143 7.57 -2.73 13.41
CA PRO A 143 8.46 -2.02 12.52
C PRO A 143 9.90 -2.52 12.67
N SER A 144 10.61 -2.61 11.54
CA SER A 144 12.04 -2.90 11.55
C SER A 144 12.85 -1.66 11.92
N GLU A 145 14.12 -1.87 12.28
CA GLU A 145 15.07 -0.77 12.51
C GLU A 145 15.22 0.12 11.27
N GLU A 146 15.20 -0.47 10.08
CA GLU A 146 15.26 0.27 8.80
C GLU A 146 14.10 1.25 8.64
N LEU A 147 12.89 0.88 9.09
CA LEU A 147 11.76 1.80 9.09
C LEU A 147 11.90 2.86 10.19
N ILE A 148 12.30 2.48 11.40
CA ILE A 148 12.39 3.40 12.55
C ILE A 148 13.47 4.48 12.30
N ASN A 149 14.63 4.07 11.79
CA ASN A 149 15.77 4.95 11.50
C ASN A 149 15.58 5.77 10.21
N GLY A 150 14.52 5.49 9.45
CA GLY A 150 14.19 6.23 8.22
C GLY A 150 15.01 5.81 7.01
N ASP A 151 15.49 4.58 6.94
CA ASP A 151 16.31 4.05 5.83
C ASP A 151 15.51 3.53 4.63
N SER A 152 14.18 3.63 4.69
CA SER A 152 13.30 3.42 3.55
C SER A 152 13.58 4.41 2.41
N GLN A 153 14.01 3.89 1.26
CA GLN A 153 14.26 4.69 0.06
C GLN A 153 12.95 5.21 -0.52
N VAL A 154 11.87 4.41 -0.44
CA VAL A 154 10.55 4.79 -0.97
C VAL A 154 9.99 5.97 -0.16
N ILE A 155 10.03 5.91 1.17
CA ILE A 155 9.52 7.00 2.00
C ILE A 155 10.40 8.25 1.83
N LYS A 156 11.73 8.10 1.81
CA LYS A 156 12.66 9.22 1.54
C LYS A 156 12.39 9.88 0.18
N ALA A 157 12.12 9.10 -0.87
CA ALA A 157 11.77 9.62 -2.18
C ALA A 157 10.48 10.46 -2.15
N ILE A 158 9.44 9.97 -1.47
CA ILE A 158 8.19 10.73 -1.28
C ILE A 158 8.44 12.01 -0.48
N ALA A 159 9.15 11.92 0.64
CA ALA A 159 9.45 13.06 1.51
C ALA A 159 10.26 14.15 0.79
N SER A 160 11.19 13.76 -0.11
CA SER A 160 12.01 14.71 -0.88
C SER A 160 11.20 15.63 -1.79
N GLY A 161 10.02 15.19 -2.24
CA GLY A 161 9.11 15.97 -3.08
C GLY A 161 8.18 16.90 -2.32
N VAL A 162 8.18 16.86 -0.98
CA VAL A 162 7.23 17.60 -0.14
C VAL A 162 7.95 18.65 0.70
N LYS A 163 7.55 19.91 0.52
CA LYS A 163 8.05 21.02 1.31
C LYS A 163 7.71 20.81 2.79
N GLY A 164 8.73 20.89 3.66
CA GLY A 164 8.58 20.64 5.09
C GLY A 164 8.88 19.20 5.54
N TRP A 165 9.05 18.26 4.60
CA TRP A 165 9.43 16.87 4.90
C TRP A 165 10.81 16.51 4.35
N ALA A 166 11.29 17.23 3.33
CA ALA A 166 12.62 17.03 2.77
C ALA A 166 13.71 17.25 3.84
N GLY A 167 14.35 16.16 4.27
CA GLY A 167 15.41 16.19 5.28
C GLY A 167 14.93 16.13 6.73
N ASP A 168 13.62 16.04 6.98
CA ASP A 168 13.03 15.96 8.32
C ASP A 168 12.29 14.62 8.49
N TRP A 169 13.02 13.60 8.95
CA TRP A 169 12.45 12.26 9.16
C TRP A 169 11.42 12.23 10.28
N ASP A 170 11.64 13.00 11.34
CA ASP A 170 10.73 13.04 12.49
C ASP A 170 9.36 13.55 12.07
N ALA A 171 9.29 14.60 11.26
CA ALA A 171 8.04 15.11 10.70
C ALA A 171 7.32 14.09 9.79
N VAL A 172 8.07 13.32 8.99
CA VAL A 172 7.51 12.27 8.13
C VAL A 172 6.96 11.13 8.97
N TYR A 173 7.73 10.65 9.95
CA TYR A 173 7.35 9.55 10.80
C TYR A 173 6.16 9.90 11.69
N ASP A 174 6.14 11.12 12.24
CA ASP A 174 5.02 11.66 12.99
C ASP A 174 3.74 11.69 12.12
N ASN A 175 3.83 12.10 10.84
CA ASN A 175 2.69 12.05 9.93
C ASN A 175 2.19 10.61 9.65
N ILE A 176 3.11 9.64 9.51
CA ILE A 176 2.76 8.23 9.33
C ILE A 176 1.98 7.72 10.57
N LEU A 177 2.48 8.01 11.77
CA LEU A 177 1.83 7.64 13.02
C LEU A 177 0.47 8.32 13.19
N LEU A 178 0.36 9.61 12.85
CA LEU A 178 -0.89 10.36 12.86
C LEU A 178 -1.96 9.70 11.97
N ARG A 179 -1.60 9.32 10.74
CA ARG A 179 -2.52 8.60 9.85
C ARG A 179 -2.95 7.27 10.44
N GLY A 180 -2.02 6.54 11.08
CA GLY A 180 -2.33 5.33 11.84
C GLY A 180 -3.34 5.58 12.97
N LYS A 181 -3.11 6.62 13.79
CA LYS A 181 -3.97 7.04 14.90
C LYS A 181 -5.38 7.40 14.42
N VAL A 182 -5.50 8.12 13.30
CA VAL A 182 -6.78 8.44 12.65
C VAL A 182 -7.55 7.18 12.25
N LYS A 183 -6.88 6.19 11.65
CA LYS A 183 -7.53 4.92 11.26
C LYS A 183 -7.93 4.09 12.48
N GLN A 184 -7.08 4.06 13.52
CA GLN A 184 -7.38 3.36 14.76
C GLN A 184 -8.61 3.96 15.44
N GLU A 185 -8.68 5.29 15.56
CA GLU A 185 -9.83 5.98 16.14
C GLU A 185 -11.13 5.69 15.38
N LEU A 186 -11.11 5.62 14.04
CA LEU A 186 -12.29 5.22 13.25
C LEU A 186 -12.78 3.82 13.64
N VAL A 187 -11.87 2.86 13.80
CA VAL A 187 -12.21 1.49 14.20
C VAL A 187 -12.77 1.45 15.61
N ASP A 188 -12.12 2.12 16.55
CA ASP A 188 -12.54 2.16 17.95
C ASP A 188 -13.93 2.79 18.11
N VAL A 189 -14.17 3.88 17.40
CA VAL A 189 -15.44 4.58 17.37
C VAL A 189 -16.53 3.75 16.69
N ALA A 190 -16.21 3.06 15.59
CA ALA A 190 -17.14 2.16 14.92
C ALA A 190 -17.58 1.01 15.84
N ASN A 191 -16.63 0.40 16.55
CA ASN A 191 -16.87 -0.69 17.48
C ASN A 191 -17.66 -0.23 18.70
N LYS A 192 -17.25 0.88 19.33
CA LYS A 192 -17.89 1.45 20.52
C LYS A 192 -19.34 1.84 20.28
N ASN A 193 -19.63 2.45 19.13
CA ASN A 193 -20.98 2.90 18.78
C ASN A 193 -21.77 1.86 17.97
N LYS A 194 -21.15 0.73 17.59
CA LYS A 194 -21.71 -0.32 16.72
C LYS A 194 -22.19 0.22 15.36
N ILE A 195 -21.39 1.10 14.75
CA ILE A 195 -21.69 1.74 13.45
C ILE A 195 -20.63 1.31 12.42
N PRO A 196 -20.68 0.07 11.89
CA PRO A 196 -19.68 -0.40 10.93
C PRO A 196 -19.68 0.43 9.63
N LYS A 197 -20.78 1.13 9.33
CA LYS A 197 -20.93 1.96 8.13
C LYS A 197 -19.86 3.06 7.98
N ILE A 198 -19.25 3.52 9.07
CA ILE A 198 -18.16 4.52 8.99
C ILE A 198 -16.84 3.92 8.50
N LEU A 199 -16.72 2.59 8.48
CA LEU A 199 -15.56 1.89 7.93
C LEU A 199 -15.66 1.70 6.41
N GLU A 200 -16.86 1.91 5.85
CA GLU A 200 -17.10 1.78 4.41
C GLU A 200 -16.37 2.86 3.61
N ALA A 201 -16.04 2.53 2.36
CA ALA A 201 -15.21 3.36 1.48
C ALA A 201 -15.70 4.81 1.35
N LYS A 202 -17.01 5.03 1.29
CA LYS A 202 -17.62 6.38 1.16
C LYS A 202 -17.25 7.28 2.34
N PHE A 203 -17.40 6.78 3.57
CA PHE A 203 -17.08 7.55 4.75
C PHE A 203 -15.57 7.67 4.94
N ASN A 204 -14.82 6.61 4.63
CA ASN A 204 -13.37 6.61 4.73
C ASN A 204 -12.72 7.65 3.80
N SER A 205 -13.24 7.79 2.57
CA SER A 205 -12.84 8.82 1.61
C SER A 205 -13.15 10.23 2.13
N LEU A 206 -14.36 10.47 2.64
CA LEU A 206 -14.73 11.73 3.27
C LEU A 206 -13.83 12.07 4.46
N SER A 207 -13.57 11.10 5.33
CA SER A 207 -12.71 11.23 6.50
C SER A 207 -11.28 11.60 6.09
N ASN A 208 -10.75 10.98 5.03
CA ASN A 208 -9.45 11.31 4.48
C ASN A 208 -9.39 12.74 3.92
N ASN A 209 -10.43 13.19 3.21
CA ASN A 209 -10.50 14.57 2.71
C ASN A 209 -10.51 15.60 3.85
N MET A 210 -11.24 15.30 4.93
CA MET A 210 -11.25 16.18 6.11
C MET A 210 -9.92 16.17 6.85
N PHE A 211 -9.25 15.02 6.94
CA PHE A 211 -7.89 14.93 7.46
C PHE A 211 -6.91 15.81 6.67
N GLN A 212 -6.96 15.78 5.33
CA GLN A 212 -6.16 16.66 4.48
C GLN A 212 -6.50 18.14 4.72
N TYR A 213 -7.78 18.50 4.71
CA TYR A 213 -8.23 19.87 4.99
C TYR A 213 -7.72 20.41 6.33
N PHE A 214 -7.74 19.61 7.40
CA PHE A 214 -7.19 20.04 8.69
C PHE A 214 -5.67 20.07 8.70
N SER A 215 -5.00 19.17 7.98
CA SER A 215 -3.54 19.18 7.81
C SER A 215 -3.08 20.44 7.10
N ASP A 216 -3.76 20.84 6.04
CA ASP A 216 -3.46 22.05 5.27
C ASP A 216 -3.64 23.30 6.15
N ARG A 217 -4.77 23.39 6.85
CA ARG A 217 -5.03 24.52 7.76
C ARG A 217 -3.99 24.67 8.86
N VAL A 218 -3.58 23.57 9.49
CA VAL A 218 -2.53 23.63 10.52
C VAL A 218 -1.20 24.01 9.88
N SER A 219 -0.89 23.47 8.70
CA SER A 219 0.35 23.79 7.97
C SER A 219 0.41 25.26 7.54
N GLU A 220 -0.70 25.88 7.17
CA GLU A 220 -0.76 27.32 6.85
C GLU A 220 -0.45 28.20 8.07
N GLU A 221 -0.83 27.75 9.28
CA GLU A 221 -0.64 28.52 10.51
C GLU A 221 0.77 28.36 11.11
N VAL A 222 1.33 27.13 11.12
CA VAL A 222 2.60 26.82 11.80
C VAL A 222 3.69 26.27 10.88
N GLY A 223 3.43 26.15 9.57
CA GLY A 223 4.38 25.71 8.55
C GLY A 223 4.46 24.19 8.35
N VAL A 224 3.97 23.39 9.30
CA VAL A 224 3.94 21.92 9.25
C VAL A 224 2.63 21.35 9.83
N PRO A 225 2.17 20.17 9.40
CA PRO A 225 0.96 19.56 9.95
C PRO A 225 1.25 18.93 11.32
N GLU A 226 1.23 19.74 12.38
CA GLU A 226 1.44 19.28 13.77
C GLU A 226 0.39 18.22 14.16
N SER A 227 0.86 17.01 14.48
CA SER A 227 -0.01 15.83 14.58
C SER A 227 -1.09 15.92 15.66
N ASP A 228 -0.77 16.37 16.86
CA ASP A 228 -1.75 16.44 17.95
C ASP A 228 -2.86 17.44 17.66
N ARG A 229 -2.52 18.55 17.01
CA ARG A 229 -3.48 19.59 16.62
C ARG A 229 -4.40 19.11 15.49
N VAL A 230 -3.82 18.50 14.46
CA VAL A 230 -4.58 17.90 13.34
C VAL A 230 -5.50 16.81 13.84
N PHE A 231 -4.99 15.89 14.67
CA PHE A 231 -5.78 14.81 15.26
C PHE A 231 -6.96 15.35 16.07
N SER A 232 -6.72 16.34 16.94
CA SER A 232 -7.76 16.94 17.79
C SER A 232 -8.85 17.65 16.99
N LEU A 233 -8.49 18.33 15.89
CA LEU A 233 -9.46 18.95 14.97
C LEU A 233 -10.29 17.89 14.26
N TRP A 234 -9.63 16.88 13.71
CA TRP A 234 -10.28 15.79 12.99
C TRP A 234 -11.19 14.95 13.90
N GLN A 235 -10.77 14.64 15.13
CA GLN A 235 -11.54 13.84 16.09
C GLN A 235 -12.82 14.58 16.51
N ARG A 236 -12.74 15.90 16.73
CA ARG A 236 -13.94 16.73 17.00
C ARG A 236 -14.93 16.64 15.85
N TRP A 237 -14.47 16.81 14.62
CA TRP A 237 -15.30 16.67 13.42
C TRP A 237 -15.95 15.27 13.33
N LEU A 238 -15.19 14.20 13.59
CA LEU A 238 -15.71 12.83 13.57
C LEU A 238 -16.84 12.66 14.58
N MET A 239 -16.65 13.14 15.82
CA MET A 239 -17.64 13.04 16.88
C MET A 239 -18.92 13.82 16.57
N GLU A 240 -18.80 15.01 15.96
CA GLU A 240 -19.94 15.78 15.47
C GLU A 240 -20.73 15.04 14.39
N ARG A 241 -20.03 14.43 13.41
CA ARG A 241 -20.66 13.63 12.35
C ARG A 241 -21.47 12.46 12.90
N ILE A 242 -20.92 11.77 13.90
CA ILE A 242 -21.57 10.62 14.53
C ILE A 242 -22.80 11.05 15.31
N ARG A 243 -22.71 12.14 16.09
CA ARG A 243 -23.87 12.72 16.79
C ARG A 243 -24.97 13.12 15.82
N ALA A 244 -24.61 13.68 14.67
CA ALA A 244 -25.54 14.06 13.62
C ALA A 244 -26.07 12.87 12.77
N LYS A 245 -25.57 11.65 12.98
CA LYS A 245 -25.86 10.44 12.18
C LYS A 245 -25.68 10.64 10.66
N LYS A 246 -24.71 11.45 10.25
CA LYS A 246 -24.40 11.72 8.83
C LYS A 246 -23.20 10.86 8.40
N PHE A 247 -23.49 9.79 7.64
CA PHE A 247 -22.50 8.82 7.13
C PHE A 247 -22.48 8.79 5.60
#